data_AF-O96403-F1
#
_entry.id   AF-O96403-F1
#
_cell.length_a   1.000
_cell.length_b   1.000
_cell.length_c   1.000
_cell.angle_alpha   90.00
_cell.angle_beta   90.00
_cell.angle_gamma   90.00
#
_symmetry.space_group_name_H-M   'P 1'
#
loop_
_entity.id
_entity.type
_entity.pdbx_description
1 polymer ?
#
loop_
_entity_poly.entity_id
_entity_poly.type
_entity_poly.pdbx_seq_one_letter_code
_entity_poly.pdbx_strand_id
1 'polypeptide(L)'
;FLSSTQNEVTIVDSKPNSGTLTVCIGLARSFEDIGDIIRGKDLYIGNGDYKRKKYPNNLKTIFKKIYDALEDTVKETYKDDPNYYKLREHWWTVNRDQVWKAITCNAPYKAWYFMHSEDNTLLFSNYKCGHYEDAPPTNLDYVPQY
;
A
#
# COMPACT_ATOMS: atom_id res chain seq x y z
N PHE A 1 -0.92 1.92 11.24
CA PHE A 1 0.28 2.65 11.70
C PHE A 1 1.09 1.79 12.65
N LEU A 2 0.80 1.65 13.95
CA LEU A 2 1.66 0.83 14.83
C LEU A 2 1.72 -0.67 14.49
N SER A 3 0.63 -1.28 13.99
CA SER A 3 0.68 -2.70 13.57
C SER A 3 1.33 -2.93 12.20
N SER A 4 1.31 -1.92 11.31
CA SER A 4 1.96 -2.03 10.01
C SER A 4 3.47 -1.86 10.15
N THR A 5 3.92 -0.92 10.98
CA THR A 5 5.35 -0.76 11.30
C THR A 5 5.92 -1.97 12.03
N GLN A 6 5.15 -2.61 12.92
CA GLN A 6 5.59 -3.86 13.56
C GLN A 6 5.74 -5.00 12.55
N ASN A 7 4.78 -5.14 11.62
CA ASN A 7 4.85 -6.14 10.56
C ASN A 7 6.01 -5.89 9.60
N GLU A 8 6.24 -4.64 9.18
CA GLU A 8 7.36 -4.24 8.32
C GLU A 8 8.72 -4.55 8.97
N VAL A 9 8.89 -4.19 10.24
CA VAL A 9 10.08 -4.51 11.03
C VAL A 9 10.26 -6.03 11.14
N THR A 10 9.20 -6.80 11.39
CA THR A 10 9.31 -8.27 11.42
C THR A 10 9.66 -8.89 10.05
N ILE A 11 9.23 -8.30 8.93
CA ILE A 11 9.60 -8.80 7.59
C ILE A 11 11.09 -8.59 7.32
N VAL A 12 11.63 -7.44 7.75
CA VAL A 12 13.06 -7.13 7.62
C VAL A 12 13.89 -8.00 8.58
N ASP A 13 13.46 -8.14 9.84
CA ASP A 13 14.21 -8.83 10.88
C ASP A 13 14.13 -10.37 10.80
N SER A 14 13.05 -10.93 10.24
CA SER A 14 12.90 -12.40 10.07
C SER A 14 13.77 -12.98 8.97
N LYS A 15 14.43 -12.15 8.15
CA LYS A 15 15.21 -12.56 6.98
C LYS A 15 16.67 -12.05 7.00
N PRO A 16 17.45 -12.33 8.06
CA PRO A 16 18.84 -11.87 8.13
C PRO A 16 19.75 -12.58 7.09
N ASN A 17 19.36 -13.76 6.59
CA ASN A 17 20.17 -14.58 5.68
C ASN A 17 19.41 -15.15 4.45
N SER A 18 18.13 -14.84 4.24
CA SER A 18 17.44 -15.23 2.99
C SER A 18 17.61 -14.09 1.98
N GLY A 19 18.15 -14.42 0.80
CA GLY A 19 18.57 -13.47 -0.24
C GLY A 19 17.71 -12.19 -0.32
N THR A 20 18.40 -11.06 -0.45
CA THR A 20 17.88 -9.69 -0.45
C THR A 20 16.64 -9.45 -1.33
N LEU A 21 16.42 -10.33 -2.31
CA LEU A 21 15.24 -10.45 -3.17
C LEU A 21 13.92 -10.71 -2.41
N THR A 22 13.95 -11.57 -1.39
CA THR A 22 12.76 -12.03 -0.66
C THR A 22 12.18 -10.98 0.27
N VAL A 23 12.96 -9.94 0.60
CA VAL A 23 12.50 -8.78 1.39
C VAL A 23 11.63 -7.87 0.55
N CYS A 24 12.09 -7.47 -0.64
CA CYS A 24 11.34 -6.57 -1.50
C CYS A 24 9.97 -7.16 -1.93
N ILE A 25 9.92 -8.46 -2.20
CA ILE A 25 8.64 -9.15 -2.49
C ILE A 25 7.69 -9.10 -1.28
N GLY A 26 8.20 -9.33 -0.07
CA GLY A 26 7.38 -9.25 1.16
C GLY A 26 6.85 -7.84 1.41
N LEU A 27 7.68 -6.82 1.16
CA LEU A 27 7.26 -5.41 1.23
C LEU A 27 6.22 -5.07 0.14
N ALA A 28 6.39 -5.58 -1.08
CA ALA A 28 5.43 -5.39 -2.17
C ALA A 28 4.06 -5.99 -1.86
N ARG A 29 4.00 -7.18 -1.24
CA ARG A 29 2.74 -7.78 -0.76
C ARG A 29 2.11 -7.00 0.38
N SER A 30 2.91 -6.50 1.31
CA SER A 30 2.40 -5.65 2.39
C SER A 30 1.85 -4.32 1.86
N PHE A 31 2.48 -3.76 0.83
CA PHE A 31 2.03 -2.55 0.15
C PHE A 31 0.70 -2.76 -0.58
N GLU A 32 0.54 -3.89 -1.29
CA GLU A 32 -0.72 -4.34 -1.89
C GLU A 32 -1.83 -4.42 -0.83
N ASP A 33 -1.61 -5.14 0.27
CA ASP A 33 -2.58 -5.28 1.37
C ASP A 33 -2.96 -3.91 1.97
N ILE A 34 -1.98 -3.02 2.20
CA ILE A 34 -2.26 -1.66 2.68
C ILE A 34 -3.13 -0.89 1.68
N GLY A 35 -2.82 -0.98 0.39
CA GLY A 35 -3.59 -0.36 -0.67
C GLY A 35 -5.04 -0.86 -0.70
N ASP A 36 -5.23 -2.17 -0.61
CA ASP A 36 -6.56 -2.80 -0.54
C ASP A 36 -7.35 -2.38 0.70
N ILE A 37 -6.69 -2.29 1.85
CA ILE A 37 -7.30 -1.84 3.09
C ILE A 37 -7.76 -0.37 2.99
N ILE A 38 -6.94 0.53 2.45
CA ILE A 38 -7.28 1.95 2.27
C ILE A 38 -8.46 2.12 1.31
N ARG A 39 -8.41 1.40 0.18
CA ARG A 39 -9.43 1.44 -0.88
C ARG A 39 -10.72 0.70 -0.53
N GLY A 40 -10.70 -0.14 0.51
CA GLY A 40 -11.84 -0.94 0.93
C GLY A 40 -12.07 -2.18 0.07
N LYS A 41 -11.01 -2.69 -0.56
CA LYS A 41 -10.97 -3.92 -1.35
C LYS A 41 -10.46 -5.14 -0.58
N ASP A 42 -9.84 -4.91 0.59
CA ASP A 42 -9.31 -5.98 1.44
C ASP A 42 -10.41 -7.00 1.80
N LEU A 43 -10.17 -8.26 1.41
CA LEU A 43 -11.08 -9.39 1.62
C LEU A 43 -10.92 -10.02 3.01
N TYR A 44 -9.98 -9.55 3.83
CA TYR A 44 -9.71 -10.12 5.14
C TYR A 44 -10.83 -9.83 6.15
N ILE A 45 -11.83 -10.72 6.21
CA ILE A 45 -12.87 -10.73 7.23
C ILE A 45 -12.31 -11.43 8.48
N GLY A 46 -11.55 -10.69 9.30
CA GLY A 46 -11.03 -11.21 10.55
C GLY A 46 -12.12 -11.56 11.57
N ASN A 47 -11.82 -12.48 12.49
CA ASN A 47 -12.66 -12.74 13.67
C ASN A 47 -12.47 -11.63 14.71
N GLY A 48 -13.54 -10.86 14.98
CA GLY A 48 -13.58 -9.87 16.06
C GLY A 48 -14.21 -8.52 15.65
N ASP A 49 -14.72 -7.79 16.63
CA ASP A 49 -15.42 -6.50 16.40
C ASP A 49 -14.48 -5.39 15.90
N TYR A 50 -13.20 -5.45 16.26
CA TYR A 50 -12.22 -4.45 15.87
C TYR A 50 -12.00 -4.40 14.35
N LYS A 51 -11.79 -5.57 13.72
CA LYS A 51 -11.53 -5.67 12.28
C LYS A 51 -12.80 -5.56 11.44
N ARG A 52 -13.94 -6.08 11.94
CA ARG A 52 -15.22 -6.05 11.20
C ARG A 52 -15.98 -4.73 11.28
N LYS A 53 -15.80 -3.95 12.36
CA LYS A 53 -16.57 -2.71 12.57
C LYS A 53 -15.68 -1.49 12.81
N LYS A 54 -14.72 -1.58 13.73
CA LYS A 54 -13.96 -0.39 14.16
C LYS A 54 -13.01 0.14 13.08
N TYR A 55 -12.28 -0.73 12.39
CA TYR A 55 -11.31 -0.32 11.37
C TYR A 55 -11.98 0.31 10.12
N PRO A 56 -13.00 -0.31 9.50
CA PRO A 56 -13.74 0.32 8.40
C PRO A 56 -14.39 1.65 8.80
N ASN A 57 -14.95 1.74 10.02
CA ASN A 57 -15.57 2.97 10.53
C ASN A 57 -14.55 4.09 10.77
N ASN A 58 -13.35 3.77 11.25
CA ASN A 58 -12.28 4.76 11.43
C ASN A 58 -11.82 5.33 10.09
N LEU A 59 -11.55 4.47 9.09
CA LEU A 59 -11.20 4.94 7.75
C LEU A 59 -12.32 5.78 7.14
N LYS A 60 -13.58 5.34 7.28
CA LYS A 60 -14.74 6.12 6.81
C LYS A 60 -14.79 7.49 7.47
N THR A 61 -14.48 7.59 8.76
CA THR A 61 -14.44 8.86 9.48
C THR A 61 -13.30 9.77 8.99
N ILE A 62 -12.13 9.19 8.69
CA ILE A 62 -10.99 9.95 8.12
C ILE A 62 -11.36 10.49 6.73
N PHE A 63 -11.86 9.63 5.84
CA PHE A 63 -12.23 10.05 4.49
C PHE A 63 -13.43 10.98 4.45
N LYS A 64 -14.35 10.90 5.41
CA LYS A 64 -15.37 11.93 5.61
C LYS A 64 -14.74 13.30 5.87
N LYS A 65 -13.79 13.38 6.81
CA LYS A 65 -13.11 14.66 7.09
C LYS A 65 -12.34 15.19 5.89
N ILE A 66 -11.71 14.31 5.11
CA ILE A 66 -11.05 14.69 3.85
C ILE A 66 -12.08 15.25 2.87
N TYR A 67 -13.19 14.55 2.65
CA TYR A 67 -14.28 14.99 1.79
C TYR A 67 -14.86 16.34 2.22
N ASP A 68 -15.12 16.53 3.52
CA ASP A 68 -15.67 17.77 4.07
C ASP A 68 -14.71 18.97 3.85
N ALA A 69 -13.41 18.72 3.79
CA ALA A 69 -12.36 19.71 3.55
C ALA A 69 -12.07 20.00 2.05
N LEU A 70 -12.68 19.26 1.12
CA LEU A 70 -12.56 19.54 -0.32
C LEU A 70 -13.31 20.83 -0.69
N GLU A 71 -12.88 21.45 -1.79
CA GLU A 71 -13.68 22.50 -2.43
C GLU A 71 -15.02 21.94 -2.92
N ASP A 72 -16.08 22.76 -2.87
CA ASP A 72 -17.43 22.31 -3.18
C ASP A 72 -17.58 21.82 -4.63
N THR A 73 -16.85 22.41 -5.57
CA THR A 73 -16.77 21.96 -6.97
C THR A 73 -16.20 20.55 -7.09
N VAL A 74 -15.28 20.16 -6.21
CA VAL A 74 -14.63 18.85 -6.20
C VAL A 74 -15.50 17.83 -5.47
N LYS A 75 -16.22 18.24 -4.41
CA LYS A 75 -17.15 17.37 -3.67
C LYS A 75 -18.20 16.73 -4.57
N GLU A 76 -18.71 17.47 -5.55
CA GLU A 76 -19.67 16.97 -6.53
C GLU A 76 -19.19 15.69 -7.26
N THR A 77 -17.88 15.52 -7.43
CA THR A 77 -17.29 14.33 -8.07
C THR A 77 -17.44 13.05 -7.23
N TYR A 78 -17.71 13.19 -5.92
CA TYR A 78 -17.74 12.11 -4.92
C TYR A 78 -19.05 12.05 -4.10
N LYS A 79 -20.07 12.83 -4.45
CA LYS A 79 -21.30 12.97 -3.63
C LYS A 79 -22.12 11.69 -3.47
N ASP A 80 -22.16 10.84 -4.49
CA ASP A 80 -22.98 9.62 -4.53
C ASP A 80 -22.21 8.38 -4.03
N ASP A 81 -21.17 8.59 -3.21
CA ASP A 81 -20.28 7.55 -2.70
C ASP A 81 -20.24 7.56 -1.16
N PRO A 82 -21.20 6.92 -0.48
CA PRO A 82 -21.36 7.00 0.97
C PRO A 82 -20.22 6.36 1.76
N ASN A 83 -19.33 5.61 1.11
CA ASN A 83 -18.13 5.02 1.73
C ASN A 83 -16.82 5.64 1.22
N TYR A 84 -16.92 6.61 0.30
CA TYR A 84 -15.82 7.35 -0.28
C TYR A 84 -14.84 6.46 -1.05
N TYR A 85 -15.28 5.35 -1.64
CA TYR A 85 -14.43 4.43 -2.40
C TYR A 85 -13.68 5.12 -3.54
N LYS A 86 -14.34 5.95 -4.35
CA LYS A 86 -13.72 6.71 -5.45
C LYS A 86 -12.71 7.73 -4.92
N LEU A 87 -13.02 8.39 -3.80
CA LEU A 87 -12.07 9.31 -3.16
C LEU A 87 -10.85 8.56 -2.60
N ARG A 88 -11.05 7.36 -2.02
CA ARG A 88 -9.97 6.50 -1.52
C ARG A 88 -9.08 5.98 -2.63
N GLU A 89 -9.65 5.60 -3.78
CA GLU A 89 -8.91 5.16 -4.98
C GLU A 89 -8.03 6.29 -5.54
N HIS A 90 -8.58 7.49 -5.69
CA HIS A 90 -7.81 8.66 -6.12
C HIS A 90 -6.74 9.04 -5.10
N TRP A 91 -7.08 9.01 -3.81
CA TRP A 91 -6.12 9.29 -2.75
C TRP A 91 -4.96 8.30 -2.77
N TRP A 92 -5.24 7.00 -2.92
CA TRP A 92 -4.19 5.98 -3.05
C TRP A 92 -3.30 6.26 -4.27
N THR A 93 -3.91 6.49 -5.43
CA THR A 93 -3.18 6.72 -6.69
C THR A 93 -2.20 7.91 -6.59
N VAL A 94 -2.54 8.95 -5.85
CA VAL A 94 -1.70 10.16 -5.67
C VAL A 94 -0.65 10.00 -4.56
N ASN A 95 -0.83 9.07 -3.62
CA ASN A 95 0.05 8.94 -2.44
C ASN A 95 0.84 7.63 -2.38
N ARG A 96 0.60 6.69 -3.30
CA ARG A 96 1.18 5.34 -3.28
C ARG A 96 2.71 5.35 -3.29
N ASP A 97 3.32 6.29 -3.98
CA ASP A 97 4.76 6.58 -4.04
C ASP A 97 5.32 6.98 -2.67
N GLN A 98 4.65 7.88 -1.95
CA GLN A 98 5.04 8.24 -0.58
C GLN A 98 4.88 7.07 0.41
N VAL A 99 3.81 6.27 0.25
CA VAL A 99 3.59 5.07 1.07
C VAL A 99 4.69 4.03 0.82
N TRP A 100 5.06 3.79 -0.44
CA TRP A 100 6.16 2.88 -0.80
C TRP A 100 7.49 3.33 -0.19
N LYS A 101 7.79 4.63 -0.27
CA LYS A 101 8.98 5.22 0.33
C LYS A 101 9.02 4.99 1.85
N ALA A 102 7.89 5.12 2.54
CA ALA A 102 7.81 4.85 3.97
C ALA A 102 8.08 3.36 4.29
N ILE A 103 7.43 2.43 3.58
CA ILE A 103 7.58 0.98 3.78
C ILE A 103 9.03 0.52 3.52
N THR A 104 9.69 1.09 2.52
CA THR A 104 11.05 0.71 2.12
C THR A 104 12.17 1.41 2.88
N CYS A 105 11.84 2.31 3.83
CA CYS A 105 12.83 3.11 4.56
C CYS A 105 13.95 2.27 5.20
N ASN A 106 13.57 1.14 5.80
CA ASN A 106 14.46 0.19 6.46
C ASN A 106 14.83 -1.03 5.59
N ALA A 107 14.50 -1.01 4.29
CA ALA A 107 14.92 -2.09 3.40
C ALA A 107 16.46 -2.18 3.36
N PRO A 108 17.04 -3.39 3.29
CA PRO A 108 18.49 -3.57 3.20
C PRO A 108 19.05 -2.84 1.97
N TYR A 109 20.23 -2.24 2.11
CA TYR A 109 20.85 -1.47 1.02
C TYR A 109 20.98 -2.30 -0.27
N LYS A 110 21.46 -3.55 -0.17
CA LYS A 110 21.63 -4.44 -1.33
C LYS A 110 20.36 -5.21 -1.73
N ALA A 111 19.17 -4.71 -1.37
CA ALA A 111 17.89 -5.27 -1.80
C ALA A 111 17.39 -4.61 -3.08
N TRP A 112 17.01 -5.45 -4.04
CA TRP A 112 16.56 -5.08 -5.37
C TRP A 112 15.23 -5.79 -5.62
N TYR A 113 14.23 -5.06 -6.11
CA TYR A 113 13.02 -5.65 -6.66
C TYR A 113 13.24 -5.93 -8.14
N PHE A 114 12.65 -7.00 -8.66
CA PHE A 114 12.80 -7.38 -10.07
C PHE A 114 11.46 -7.83 -10.64
N MET A 115 11.28 -7.57 -11.94
CA MET A 115 10.11 -8.00 -12.70
C MET A 115 10.53 -8.49 -14.08
N HIS A 116 9.75 -9.41 -14.63
CA HIS A 116 9.83 -9.75 -16.04
C HIS A 116 9.06 -8.73 -16.88
N SER A 117 9.69 -8.23 -17.93
CA SER A 117 9.00 -7.47 -18.97
C SER A 117 8.35 -8.40 -19.99
N GLU A 118 7.45 -7.86 -20.81
CA GLU A 118 6.86 -8.57 -21.96
C GLU A 118 7.93 -9.07 -22.94
N ASP A 119 9.00 -8.29 -23.14
CA ASP A 119 10.13 -8.65 -24.02
C ASP A 119 11.11 -9.69 -23.43
N ASN A 120 10.72 -10.44 -22.40
CA ASN A 120 11.60 -11.39 -21.67
C ASN A 120 12.87 -10.77 -21.07
N THR A 121 12.88 -9.46 -20.82
CA THR A 121 13.98 -8.79 -20.12
C THR A 121 13.70 -8.70 -18.63
N LEU A 122 14.75 -8.71 -17.82
CA LEU A 122 14.65 -8.50 -16.38
C LEU A 122 14.82 -7.02 -16.06
N LEU A 123 13.79 -6.42 -15.49
CA LEU A 123 13.83 -5.06 -14.97
C LEU A 123 14.17 -5.11 -13.49
N PHE A 124 15.08 -4.25 -13.04
CA PHE A 124 15.51 -4.16 -11.65
C PHE A 124 15.26 -2.76 -11.11
N SER A 125 14.75 -2.67 -9.88
CA SER A 125 14.77 -1.43 -9.11
C SER A 125 16.20 -1.10 -8.68
N ASN A 126 16.43 0.14 -8.29
CA ASN A 126 17.57 0.56 -7.49
C ASN A 126 17.61 -0.12 -6.12
N TYR A 127 18.72 0.16 -5.40
CA TYR A 127 18.97 -0.24 -4.03
C TYR A 127 17.81 0.10 -3.07
N LYS A 128 17.71 -0.66 -1.97
CA LYS A 128 16.59 -0.59 -1.02
C LYS A 128 15.21 -0.77 -1.68
N CYS A 129 15.07 -1.72 -2.60
CA CYS A 129 13.80 -2.00 -3.27
C CYS A 129 13.22 -0.78 -4.01
N GLY A 130 14.07 0.08 -4.58
CA GLY A 130 13.64 1.30 -5.27
C GLY A 130 13.21 2.44 -4.35
N HIS A 131 13.66 2.48 -3.08
CA HIS A 131 13.27 3.51 -2.11
C HIS A 131 13.48 4.96 -2.60
N TYR A 132 14.52 5.18 -3.41
CA TYR A 132 14.90 6.50 -3.92
C TYR A 132 14.42 6.76 -5.35
N GLU A 133 13.62 5.85 -5.91
CA GLU A 133 12.94 6.08 -7.19
C GLU A 133 11.65 6.88 -6.98
N ASP A 134 11.24 7.58 -8.03
CA ASP A 134 10.02 8.40 -7.99
C ASP A 134 8.76 7.53 -7.96
N ALA A 135 8.77 6.35 -8.59
CA ALA A 135 7.64 5.44 -8.66
C ALA A 135 7.94 4.10 -7.98
N PRO A 136 6.96 3.49 -7.26
CA PRO A 136 7.09 2.12 -6.77
C PRO A 136 7.37 1.16 -7.93
N PRO A 137 8.33 0.22 -7.80
CA PRO A 137 8.70 -0.71 -8.86
C PRO A 137 7.69 -1.86 -9.02
N THR A 138 6.51 -1.76 -8.41
CA THR A 138 5.46 -2.80 -8.40
C THR A 138 4.10 -2.19 -8.68
N ASN A 139 3.22 -2.98 -9.28
CA ASN A 139 1.80 -2.67 -9.51
C ASN A 139 0.88 -3.72 -8.87
N LEU A 140 1.39 -4.50 -7.90
CA LEU A 140 0.59 -5.50 -7.19
C LEU A 140 -0.63 -4.88 -6.50
N ASP A 141 -0.54 -3.63 -6.07
CA ASP A 141 -1.67 -2.84 -5.57
C ASP A 141 -2.76 -2.58 -6.62
N TYR A 142 -2.62 -2.97 -7.88
CA TYR A 142 -3.69 -2.94 -8.87
C TYR A 142 -4.09 -4.33 -9.37
N VAL A 143 -3.51 -5.39 -8.82
CA VAL A 143 -3.89 -6.78 -9.07
C VAL A 143 -4.99 -7.17 -8.08
N PRO A 144 -6.08 -7.84 -8.50
CA PRO A 144 -7.07 -8.35 -7.56
C PRO A 144 -6.48 -9.35 -6.55
N GLN A 145 -6.90 -9.27 -5.29
CA GLN A 145 -6.36 -10.05 -4.17
C GLN A 145 -6.65 -11.58 -4.23
N TYR A 146 -7.46 -12.07 -5.17
CA TYR A 146 -7.99 -13.45 -5.20
C TYR A 146 -7.18 -14.44 -6.05
#